data_AF-A0A2P8DAY9-F1
#
_entry.id   AF-A0A2P8DAY9-F1
#
_cell.length_a   1.000
_cell.length_b   1.000
_cell.length_c   1.000
_cell.angle_alpha   90.00
_cell.angle_beta   90.00
_cell.angle_gamma   90.00
#
_symmetry.space_group_name_H-M   'P 1'
#
loop_
_entity.id
_entity.type
_entity.pdbx_description
1 polymer ?
#
loop_
_entity_poly.entity_id
_entity_poly.type
_entity_poly.pdbx_seq_one_letter_code
_entity_poly.pdbx_strand_id
1 'polypeptide(L)'
;MYRTLSCLLVFLSCLLLPGLLGAQNLVQNGSFTGSGANWTFFAPATGTEAYLPESSYGGPSTTNIIAEIDAGANLRQANIAVVPGTTYYLSFRRVRRQNGAPATTGIRVKVYNGASSFLSQDILSTDLSWNWHCEVLQFTPSTSTVTLDFENTVTTTTLGTMIDDVTITPVGQVITLSGIACQGGTVTLNAPFFPGDPNAQYTNHSWTGPNGYSATGATITLTNAQPAQSGSYTCTMTLNGCLEVSGVYQLTVVPTEETVNKDICAGETYDFYGKTVFATGTYDTLIPGNGGCDRKITLQLNVKPAPDMTLGNPGPLSICTGEKILVELAHPANTATYQWLNPSAAINGETGPQYTATSAGDFRVQGTQNGCTALSETVTVIENPLPQARIINENPELCAQLDTALLSAAGNYFSYRWSPEKPFRGITGAEGMEVRGVFTASTPVVLTVFSEAGCMATDTTQIFTKPCCMLLTPSAFSPNNDGLNDIFMPQLKPGQLLLQFLVYNRYGNLLYQLADDRKGWRGAVKEGTQADAGTYMYYMKYTCTDGKVYEHKGDVILIR
;
A
#
# COMPACT_ATOMS: atom_id res chain seq x y z
N MET A 1 18.38 35.00 4.02
CA MET A 1 18.82 35.54 2.72
C MET A 1 17.59 35.90 1.90
N TYR A 2 17.64 37.11 1.34
CA TYR A 2 16.68 37.84 0.53
C TYR A 2 15.85 37.11 -0.56
N ARG A 3 14.65 37.69 -0.78
CA ARG A 3 13.78 37.76 -1.99
C ARG A 3 12.86 36.54 -2.22
N THR A 4 11.55 36.70 -2.46
CA THR A 4 10.85 37.74 -3.24
C THR A 4 9.41 37.98 -2.75
N LEU A 5 9.05 39.27 -2.75
CA LEU A 5 7.71 39.85 -2.69
C LEU A 5 6.84 39.46 -3.90
N SER A 6 5.53 39.67 -3.74
CA SER A 6 4.48 39.84 -4.76
C SER A 6 3.63 38.62 -5.14
N CYS A 7 2.42 38.53 -4.55
CA CYS A 7 1.18 38.44 -5.32
C CYS A 7 -0.02 38.75 -4.41
N LEU A 8 -0.31 40.04 -4.26
CA LEU A 8 -1.55 40.57 -3.69
C LEU A 8 -2.24 41.32 -4.83
N LEU A 9 -2.99 40.63 -5.70
CA LEU A 9 -3.89 41.24 -6.67
C LEU A 9 -4.85 40.20 -7.27
N VAL A 10 -6.14 40.50 -7.12
CA VAL A 10 -7.25 40.18 -8.05
C VAL A 10 -7.72 38.72 -8.11
N PHE A 11 -8.80 38.44 -7.38
CA PHE A 11 -9.89 37.57 -7.88
C PHE A 11 -11.23 38.17 -7.44
N LEU A 12 -11.61 39.27 -8.09
CA LEU A 12 -12.98 39.78 -8.10
C LEU A 12 -13.37 40.13 -9.53
N SER A 13 -13.52 39.11 -10.39
CA SER A 13 -14.16 39.24 -11.70
C SER A 13 -14.19 37.89 -12.42
N CYS A 14 -15.35 37.21 -12.43
CA CYS A 14 -15.94 36.52 -13.60
C CYS A 14 -17.06 35.56 -13.15
N LEU A 15 -18.26 36.10 -12.94
CA LEU A 15 -19.52 35.41 -13.21
C LEU A 15 -20.41 36.42 -13.93
N LEU A 16 -20.05 36.72 -15.18
CA LEU A 16 -20.91 37.41 -16.14
C LEU A 16 -21.07 36.47 -17.33
N LEU A 17 -22.17 35.72 -17.32
CA LEU A 17 -22.84 35.09 -18.46
C LEU A 17 -24.36 35.21 -18.19
N PRO A 18 -25.19 35.24 -19.23
CA PRO A 18 -26.00 36.41 -19.56
C PRO A 18 -27.42 36.33 -18.98
N GLY A 19 -27.96 37.50 -18.62
CA GLY A 19 -29.40 37.74 -18.66
C GLY A 19 -30.25 37.10 -17.58
N LEU A 20 -29.85 37.18 -16.31
CA LEU A 20 -30.87 37.34 -15.26
C LEU A 20 -31.15 38.84 -15.17
N LEU A 21 -32.28 39.27 -15.72
CA LEU A 21 -32.99 40.42 -15.16
C LEU A 21 -33.12 40.11 -13.66
N GLY A 22 -32.26 40.72 -12.85
CA GLY A 22 -32.38 40.69 -11.40
C GLY A 22 -33.79 41.14 -11.02
N ALA A 23 -34.21 40.79 -9.82
CA ALA A 23 -35.53 41.04 -9.25
C ALA A 23 -35.99 42.50 -9.34
N GLN A 24 -36.39 42.93 -10.52
CA GLN A 24 -36.79 44.30 -10.78
C GLN A 24 -38.28 44.33 -10.91
N ASN A 25 -38.92 45.23 -10.15
CA ASN A 25 -40.27 45.64 -10.50
C ASN A 25 -40.23 46.13 -11.96
N LEU A 26 -40.92 45.40 -12.84
CA LEU A 26 -40.90 45.68 -14.29
C LEU A 26 -41.81 46.87 -14.64
N VAL A 27 -42.58 47.34 -13.66
CA VAL A 27 -43.43 48.52 -13.69
C VAL A 27 -42.79 49.60 -12.82
N GLN A 28 -42.49 50.76 -13.39
CA GLN A 28 -42.01 51.91 -12.61
C GLN A 28 -43.21 52.74 -12.10
N ASN A 29 -43.63 52.52 -10.85
CA ASN A 29 -44.11 53.53 -9.87
C ASN A 29 -44.72 52.85 -8.63
N GLY A 30 -44.11 52.99 -7.45
CA GLY A 30 -44.69 52.61 -6.15
C GLY A 30 -45.66 53.63 -5.54
N SER A 31 -45.97 54.70 -6.28
CA SER A 31 -46.98 55.74 -6.04
C SER A 31 -46.95 56.61 -7.29
N PHE A 32 -48.07 57.08 -7.86
CA PHE A 32 -48.07 57.82 -9.12
C PHE A 32 -47.44 59.23 -8.99
N THR A 33 -46.17 59.36 -8.62
CA THR A 33 -45.52 60.65 -8.33
C THR A 33 -45.52 61.57 -9.55
N GLY A 34 -45.83 62.86 -9.33
CA GLY A 34 -46.13 63.85 -10.37
C GLY A 34 -45.09 63.91 -11.51
N SER A 35 -45.58 63.96 -12.75
CA SER A 35 -44.88 63.71 -14.03
C SER A 35 -44.49 62.23 -14.25
N GLY A 36 -45.52 61.38 -14.37
CA GLY A 36 -45.42 59.92 -14.47
C GLY A 36 -44.50 59.42 -15.59
N ALA A 37 -43.48 58.65 -15.23
CA ALA A 37 -42.66 57.91 -16.17
C ALA A 37 -43.47 56.73 -16.75
N ASN A 38 -43.49 56.62 -18.08
CA ASN A 38 -43.90 55.44 -18.86
C ASN A 38 -45.37 54.98 -18.81
N TRP A 39 -46.24 55.68 -18.08
CA TRP A 39 -47.69 55.45 -18.15
C TRP A 39 -48.35 56.44 -19.11
N THR A 40 -49.24 55.94 -19.97
CA THR A 40 -50.04 56.75 -20.90
C THR A 40 -51.50 56.66 -20.50
N PHE A 41 -52.13 57.80 -20.27
CA PHE A 41 -53.56 57.88 -19.99
C PHE A 41 -54.30 58.30 -21.25
N PHE A 42 -55.28 57.50 -21.66
CA PHE A 42 -56.16 57.80 -22.78
C PHE A 42 -57.56 58.08 -22.24
N ALA A 43 -58.08 59.30 -22.42
CA ALA A 43 -59.46 59.65 -22.05
C ALA A 43 -60.17 60.40 -23.20
N PRO A 44 -61.50 60.27 -23.34
CA PRO A 44 -62.26 60.99 -24.34
C PRO A 44 -62.42 62.47 -23.90
N ALA A 45 -61.49 63.30 -24.34
CA ALA A 45 -61.57 64.77 -24.44
C ALA A 45 -62.50 65.50 -23.44
N THR A 46 -62.13 65.60 -22.16
CA THR A 46 -62.54 66.72 -21.27
C THR A 46 -61.65 66.78 -20.02
N GLY A 47 -60.50 67.47 -20.07
CA GLY A 47 -59.82 68.08 -18.91
C GLY A 47 -59.64 67.29 -17.59
N THR A 48 -59.76 65.96 -17.56
CA THR A 48 -59.76 65.16 -16.33
C THR A 48 -58.34 64.83 -15.87
N GLU A 49 -58.06 65.17 -14.62
CA GLU A 49 -56.78 64.98 -13.95
C GLU A 49 -56.58 63.51 -13.58
N ALA A 50 -55.66 62.82 -14.29
CA ALA A 50 -55.47 61.38 -14.19
C ALA A 50 -54.67 60.90 -12.96
N TYR A 51 -53.95 61.81 -12.30
CA TYR A 51 -53.07 61.50 -11.17
C TYR A 51 -53.18 62.61 -10.13
N LEU A 52 -53.92 62.35 -9.04
CA LEU A 52 -54.10 63.31 -7.95
C LEU A 52 -53.80 62.67 -6.60
N PRO A 53 -53.49 63.48 -5.57
CA PRO A 53 -53.41 63.00 -4.20
C PRO A 53 -54.70 62.28 -3.77
N GLU A 54 -54.60 61.23 -2.96
CA GLU A 54 -55.77 60.49 -2.43
C GLU A 54 -56.85 61.41 -1.86
N SER A 55 -56.44 62.48 -1.17
CA SER A 55 -57.31 63.51 -0.59
C SER A 55 -58.24 64.19 -1.60
N SER A 56 -57.86 64.27 -2.87
CA SER A 56 -58.71 64.81 -3.94
C SER A 56 -59.95 63.94 -4.20
N TYR A 57 -59.89 62.67 -3.79
CA TYR A 57 -60.94 61.68 -4.01
C TYR A 57 -61.67 61.26 -2.72
N GLY A 58 -61.34 61.89 -1.58
CA GLY A 58 -61.90 61.59 -0.25
C GLY A 58 -61.01 60.74 0.64
N GLY A 59 -59.79 60.41 0.21
CA GLY A 59 -58.81 59.67 1.01
C GLY A 59 -58.07 60.52 2.05
N PRO A 60 -57.36 59.87 2.99
CA PRO A 60 -56.66 60.57 4.06
C PRO A 60 -55.31 61.18 3.64
N SER A 61 -54.69 60.70 2.55
CA SER A 61 -53.33 61.12 2.18
C SER A 61 -53.29 62.30 1.20
N THR A 62 -52.49 63.32 1.52
CA THR A 62 -52.21 64.46 0.63
C THR A 62 -50.94 64.28 -0.20
N THR A 63 -50.15 63.25 0.09
CA THR A 63 -48.84 63.00 -0.55
C THR A 63 -48.82 61.77 -1.41
N ASN A 64 -49.71 60.80 -1.15
CA ASN A 64 -49.84 59.62 -2.00
C ASN A 64 -50.66 59.96 -3.24
N ILE A 65 -50.04 59.87 -4.42
CA ILE A 65 -50.70 60.17 -5.69
C ILE A 65 -51.23 58.85 -6.27
N ILE A 66 -52.51 58.84 -6.64
CA ILE A 66 -53.21 57.66 -7.16
C ILE A 66 -53.80 57.95 -8.52
N ALA A 67 -54.04 56.90 -9.31
CA ALA A 67 -54.66 57.04 -10.62
C ALA A 67 -56.13 56.64 -10.59
N GLU A 68 -57.05 57.54 -10.98
CA GLU A 68 -58.46 57.21 -11.17
C GLU A 68 -58.72 56.73 -12.61
N ILE A 69 -59.42 55.60 -12.75
CA ILE A 69 -59.80 55.04 -14.05
C ILE A 69 -61.27 55.37 -14.34
N ASP A 70 -61.50 56.55 -14.91
CA ASP A 70 -62.81 57.08 -15.30
C ASP A 70 -63.44 56.36 -16.51
N ALA A 71 -64.72 56.60 -16.79
CA ALA A 71 -65.39 55.95 -17.92
C ALA A 71 -64.84 56.43 -19.27
N GLY A 72 -64.56 55.45 -20.14
CA GLY A 72 -63.85 55.68 -21.39
C GLY A 72 -62.36 55.96 -21.21
N ALA A 73 -61.86 56.01 -19.98
CA ALA A 73 -60.44 56.16 -19.70
C ALA A 73 -59.71 54.81 -19.68
N ASN A 74 -58.47 54.82 -20.12
CA ASN A 74 -57.55 53.70 -20.11
C ASN A 74 -56.18 54.18 -19.61
N LEU A 75 -55.67 53.51 -18.58
CA LEU A 75 -54.32 53.69 -18.10
C LEU A 75 -53.44 52.56 -18.63
N ARG A 76 -52.47 52.91 -19.46
CA ARG A 76 -51.61 51.97 -20.19
C ARG A 76 -50.16 52.10 -19.83
N GLN A 77 -49.47 50.98 -19.70
CA GLN A 77 -48.02 50.93 -19.82
C GLN A 77 -47.64 49.90 -20.88
N ALA A 78 -46.93 50.36 -21.91
CA ALA A 78 -46.50 49.54 -23.03
C ALA A 78 -45.02 49.14 -22.92
N ASN A 79 -44.63 48.13 -23.68
CA ASN A 79 -43.24 47.66 -23.80
C ASN A 79 -42.61 47.19 -22.47
N ILE A 80 -43.43 46.64 -21.56
CA ILE A 80 -42.93 46.04 -20.32
C ILE A 80 -42.14 44.79 -20.70
N ALA A 81 -40.83 44.80 -20.43
CA ALA A 81 -39.94 43.70 -20.77
C ALA A 81 -40.21 42.49 -19.89
N VAL A 82 -40.47 41.33 -20.49
CA VAL A 82 -40.77 40.07 -19.82
C VAL A 82 -40.06 38.91 -20.52
N VAL A 83 -39.98 37.76 -19.85
CA VAL A 83 -39.39 36.54 -20.41
C VAL A 83 -40.51 35.63 -20.90
N PRO A 84 -40.53 35.24 -22.19
CA PRO A 84 -41.50 34.29 -22.72
C PRO A 84 -41.55 32.99 -21.91
N GLY A 85 -42.75 32.53 -21.56
CA GLY A 85 -42.97 31.29 -20.81
C GLY A 85 -42.76 31.40 -19.29
N THR A 86 -42.29 32.54 -18.78
CA THR A 86 -42.15 32.78 -17.33
C THR A 86 -43.47 33.32 -16.78
N THR A 87 -44.01 32.74 -15.71
CA THR A 87 -45.22 33.27 -15.07
C THR A 87 -44.88 34.49 -14.20
N TYR A 88 -45.70 35.53 -14.25
CA TYR A 88 -45.57 36.76 -13.48
C TYR A 88 -46.79 36.97 -12.58
N TYR A 89 -46.55 37.55 -11.40
CA TYR A 89 -47.57 38.23 -10.61
C TYR A 89 -47.70 39.67 -11.07
N LEU A 90 -48.92 40.09 -11.36
CA LEU A 90 -49.34 41.48 -11.42
C LEU A 90 -50.06 41.79 -10.10
N SER A 91 -49.48 42.65 -9.27
CA SER A 91 -50.11 43.11 -8.04
C SER A 91 -50.35 44.61 -8.08
N PHE A 92 -51.48 45.04 -7.51
CA PHE A 92 -51.80 46.45 -7.35
C PHE A 92 -52.82 46.61 -6.23
N ARG A 93 -52.91 47.82 -5.68
CA ARG A 93 -53.99 48.21 -4.77
C ARG A 93 -55.09 48.89 -5.55
N ARG A 94 -56.33 48.70 -5.12
CA ARG A 94 -57.47 49.43 -5.63
C ARG A 94 -58.38 49.91 -4.51
N VAL A 95 -59.06 51.02 -4.73
CA VAL A 95 -60.10 51.52 -3.84
C VAL A 95 -61.21 52.16 -4.66
N ARG A 96 -62.44 52.06 -4.16
CA ARG A 96 -63.57 52.77 -4.76
C ARG A 96 -63.53 54.24 -4.33
N ARG A 97 -63.72 55.15 -5.29
CA ARG A 97 -63.92 56.57 -4.98
C ARG A 97 -65.14 56.77 -4.07
N GLN A 98 -65.01 57.60 -3.03
CA GLN A 98 -66.12 57.88 -2.11
C GLN A 98 -67.04 58.98 -2.64
N ASN A 99 -66.46 60.11 -3.07
CA ASN A 99 -67.23 61.31 -3.43
C ASN A 99 -67.80 61.20 -4.85
N GLY A 100 -69.12 61.06 -4.96
CA GLY A 100 -69.86 61.13 -6.23
C GLY A 100 -69.87 59.85 -7.08
N ALA A 101 -69.13 58.81 -6.69
CA ALA A 101 -69.05 57.56 -7.45
C ALA A 101 -70.30 56.67 -7.27
N PRO A 102 -70.64 55.82 -8.26
CA PRO A 102 -71.75 54.86 -8.16
C PRO A 102 -71.53 53.84 -7.03
N ALA A 103 -72.60 53.17 -6.58
CA ALA A 103 -72.51 52.10 -5.56
C ALA A 103 -71.57 50.94 -5.95
N THR A 104 -71.37 50.73 -7.26
CA THR A 104 -70.44 49.76 -7.81
C THR A 104 -69.53 50.44 -8.83
N THR A 105 -68.21 50.31 -8.66
CA THR A 105 -67.20 50.66 -9.68
C THR A 105 -66.53 49.40 -10.19
N GLY A 106 -65.79 49.47 -11.29
CA GLY A 106 -65.10 48.31 -11.81
C GLY A 106 -63.99 48.64 -12.79
N ILE A 107 -62.98 47.77 -12.80
CA ILE A 107 -61.85 47.84 -13.71
C ILE A 107 -61.68 46.52 -14.45
N ARG A 108 -61.29 46.61 -15.72
CA ARG A 108 -60.78 45.51 -16.51
C ARG A 108 -59.28 45.65 -16.57
N VAL A 109 -58.59 44.65 -16.06
CA VAL A 109 -57.13 44.55 -16.12
C VAL A 109 -56.76 43.67 -17.30
N LYS A 110 -55.99 44.20 -18.25
CA LYS A 110 -55.51 43.43 -19.41
C LYS A 110 -53.99 43.40 -19.48
N VAL A 111 -53.45 42.23 -19.80
CA VAL A 111 -52.04 42.08 -20.20
C VAL A 111 -52.01 41.40 -21.56
N TYR A 112 -51.41 42.02 -22.57
CA TYR A 112 -51.49 41.58 -23.96
C TYR A 112 -50.28 42.07 -24.79
N ASN A 113 -50.12 41.58 -26.02
CA ASN A 113 -49.02 41.98 -26.93
C ASN A 113 -49.50 42.62 -28.24
N GLY A 114 -50.75 43.07 -28.29
CA GLY A 114 -51.43 43.57 -29.50
C GLY A 114 -52.09 42.49 -30.38
N ALA A 115 -51.60 41.24 -30.34
CA ALA A 115 -52.17 40.12 -31.10
C ALA A 115 -52.92 39.10 -30.22
N SER A 116 -52.54 38.97 -28.95
CA SER A 116 -53.07 37.98 -28.00
C SER A 116 -53.15 38.57 -26.60
N SER A 117 -54.19 38.19 -25.87
CA SER A 117 -54.40 38.55 -24.46
C SER A 117 -53.88 37.43 -23.55
N PHE A 118 -53.01 37.77 -22.61
CA PHE A 118 -52.46 36.87 -21.59
C PHE A 118 -53.23 36.96 -20.27
N LEU A 119 -53.84 38.11 -19.99
CA LEU A 119 -54.74 38.35 -18.88
C LEU A 119 -55.83 39.32 -19.35
N SER A 120 -57.07 39.09 -18.95
CA SER A 120 -58.19 40.03 -19.12
C SER A 120 -59.24 39.71 -18.07
N GLN A 121 -59.30 40.50 -17.01
CA GLN A 121 -60.18 40.22 -15.87
C GLN A 121 -60.92 41.47 -15.41
N ASP A 122 -62.24 41.32 -15.22
CA ASP A 122 -63.09 42.35 -14.63
C ASP A 122 -63.11 42.19 -13.12
N ILE A 123 -62.79 43.27 -12.41
CA ILE A 123 -62.79 43.34 -10.96
C ILE A 123 -63.76 44.45 -10.55
N LEU A 124 -64.81 44.07 -9.83
CA LEU A 124 -65.83 44.99 -9.33
C LEU A 124 -65.52 45.39 -7.89
N SER A 125 -65.84 46.63 -7.54
CA SER A 125 -65.76 47.16 -6.19
C SER A 125 -67.11 47.67 -5.71
N THR A 126 -67.61 47.06 -4.63
CA THR A 126 -68.85 47.43 -3.93
C THR A 126 -68.59 47.92 -2.50
N ASP A 127 -67.33 47.97 -2.06
CA ASP A 127 -66.97 48.52 -0.74
C ASP A 127 -67.18 50.04 -0.75
N LEU A 128 -68.12 50.51 0.05
CA LEU A 128 -68.47 51.92 0.15
C LEU A 128 -67.50 52.70 1.06
N SER A 129 -66.61 52.00 1.77
CA SER A 129 -65.62 52.57 2.69
C SER A 129 -64.31 52.89 1.96
N TRP A 130 -63.49 53.80 2.53
CA TRP A 130 -62.13 54.06 2.03
C TRP A 130 -61.17 52.97 2.52
N ASN A 131 -61.32 51.77 1.97
CA ASN A 131 -60.43 50.65 2.26
C ASN A 131 -59.71 50.25 0.97
N TRP A 132 -58.39 50.22 1.04
CA TRP A 132 -57.58 49.65 -0.03
C TRP A 132 -57.74 48.13 -0.06
N HIS A 133 -58.06 47.60 -1.24
CA HIS A 133 -58.12 46.18 -1.53
C HIS A 133 -56.91 45.80 -2.37
N CYS A 134 -56.23 44.72 -2.00
CA CYS A 134 -55.10 44.19 -2.76
C CYS A 134 -55.61 43.21 -3.82
N GLU A 135 -55.08 43.36 -5.03
CA GLU A 135 -55.30 42.43 -6.13
C GLU A 135 -53.97 41.80 -6.53
N VAL A 136 -53.99 40.49 -6.74
CA VAL A 136 -52.84 39.72 -7.22
C VAL A 136 -53.35 38.80 -8.32
N LEU A 137 -52.94 39.10 -9.55
CA LEU A 137 -53.29 38.36 -10.74
C LEU A 137 -52.04 37.67 -11.30
N GLN A 138 -52.22 36.59 -12.06
CA GLN A 138 -51.13 35.87 -12.71
C GLN A 138 -51.28 35.90 -14.23
N PHE A 139 -50.15 35.97 -14.93
CA PHE A 139 -50.11 35.81 -16.39
C PHE A 139 -48.79 35.17 -16.83
N THR A 140 -48.83 34.47 -17.97
CA THR A 140 -47.64 33.87 -18.60
C THR A 140 -47.56 34.37 -20.05
N PRO A 141 -46.66 35.30 -20.37
CA PRO A 141 -46.55 35.86 -21.71
C PRO A 141 -45.83 34.88 -22.65
N SER A 142 -46.21 34.86 -23.92
CA SER A 142 -45.48 34.13 -24.97
C SER A 142 -44.48 35.01 -25.74
N THR A 143 -44.38 36.29 -25.38
CA THR A 143 -43.53 37.31 -26.01
C THR A 143 -42.56 37.95 -25.03
N SER A 144 -41.53 38.63 -25.55
CA SER A 144 -40.51 39.32 -24.76
C SER A 144 -40.94 40.70 -24.23
N THR A 145 -42.08 41.19 -24.67
CA THR A 145 -42.70 42.43 -24.17
C THR A 145 -44.21 42.26 -24.05
N VAL A 146 -44.81 42.93 -23.06
CA VAL A 146 -46.26 43.03 -22.88
C VAL A 146 -46.70 44.48 -22.70
N THR A 147 -48.00 44.71 -22.88
CA THR A 147 -48.71 45.95 -22.55
C THR A 147 -49.72 45.65 -21.44
N LEU A 148 -49.74 46.48 -20.41
CA LEU A 148 -50.67 46.44 -19.29
C LEU A 148 -51.68 47.60 -19.41
N ASP A 149 -52.97 47.27 -19.36
CA ASP A 149 -54.06 48.23 -19.40
C ASP A 149 -55.00 48.07 -18.20
N PHE A 150 -55.41 49.20 -17.63
CA PHE A 150 -56.57 49.31 -16.74
C PHE A 150 -57.66 50.12 -17.44
N GLU A 151 -58.84 49.53 -17.62
CA GLU A 151 -60.01 50.15 -18.26
C GLU A 151 -61.19 50.18 -17.30
N ASN A 152 -62.01 51.22 -17.30
CA ASN A 152 -63.26 51.21 -16.55
C ASN A 152 -64.28 50.29 -17.23
N THR A 153 -64.92 49.40 -16.46
CA THR A 153 -65.95 48.47 -16.98
C THR A 153 -67.38 48.95 -16.80
N VAL A 154 -67.59 50.02 -16.02
CA VAL A 154 -68.90 50.56 -15.68
C VAL A 154 -69.23 51.70 -16.62
N THR A 155 -70.25 51.52 -17.45
CA THR A 155 -70.67 52.48 -18.47
C THR A 155 -71.71 53.50 -17.98
N THR A 156 -72.18 53.36 -16.73
CA THR A 156 -73.30 54.15 -16.20
C THR A 156 -72.88 55.45 -15.51
N THR A 157 -71.58 55.67 -15.26
CA THR A 157 -71.06 56.90 -14.64
C THR A 157 -69.71 57.26 -15.22
N THR A 158 -69.33 58.55 -15.16
CA THR A 158 -68.00 58.99 -15.59
C THR A 158 -66.88 58.67 -14.59
N LEU A 159 -67.21 58.33 -13.33
CA LEU A 159 -66.23 58.18 -12.24
C LEU A 159 -65.76 56.74 -12.04
N GLY A 160 -64.56 56.59 -11.47
CA GLY A 160 -63.75 55.39 -11.57
C GLY A 160 -63.39 54.65 -10.28
N THR A 161 -62.69 53.53 -10.48
CA THR A 161 -61.87 52.89 -9.44
C THR A 161 -60.49 53.54 -9.46
N MET A 162 -59.92 53.74 -8.29
CA MET A 162 -58.56 54.27 -8.17
C MET A 162 -57.60 53.13 -7.88
N ILE A 163 -56.41 53.23 -8.47
CA ILE A 163 -55.37 52.22 -8.33
C ILE A 163 -54.05 52.84 -7.86
N ASP A 164 -53.22 52.01 -7.25
CA ASP A 164 -51.90 52.37 -6.73
C ASP A 164 -50.98 51.14 -6.58
N ASP A 165 -49.70 51.34 -6.31
CA ASP A 165 -48.67 50.31 -6.05
C ASP A 165 -48.60 49.18 -7.10
N VAL A 166 -48.74 49.54 -8.38
CA VAL A 166 -48.72 48.54 -9.46
C VAL A 166 -47.32 47.93 -9.60
N THR A 167 -47.26 46.61 -9.49
CA THR A 167 -46.02 45.84 -9.50
C THR A 167 -46.16 44.63 -10.41
N ILE A 168 -45.17 44.39 -11.27
CA ILE A 168 -45.03 43.12 -12.00
C ILE A 168 -43.71 42.45 -11.59
N THR A 169 -43.84 41.24 -11.04
CA THR A 169 -42.72 40.44 -10.52
C THR A 169 -42.86 38.98 -10.96
N PRO A 170 -41.80 38.30 -11.39
CA PRO A 170 -41.87 36.88 -11.76
C PRO A 170 -42.24 35.98 -10.56
N VAL A 171 -43.06 34.96 -10.81
CA VAL A 171 -43.45 33.95 -9.83
C VAL A 171 -42.26 33.06 -9.50
N GLY A 172 -42.05 32.76 -8.21
CA GLY A 172 -41.00 31.85 -7.76
C GLY A 172 -39.58 32.45 -7.79
N GLN A 173 -39.47 33.77 -7.93
CA GLN A 173 -38.18 34.45 -7.82
C GLN A 173 -37.66 34.41 -6.39
N VAL A 174 -36.43 33.92 -6.24
CA VAL A 174 -35.72 33.87 -4.97
C VAL A 174 -34.44 34.69 -5.12
N ILE A 175 -34.35 35.82 -4.41
CA ILE A 175 -33.08 36.55 -4.29
C ILE A 175 -32.17 35.72 -3.41
N THR A 176 -30.99 35.33 -3.91
CA THR A 176 -30.00 34.59 -3.13
C THR A 176 -28.84 35.49 -2.73
N LEU A 177 -28.70 35.74 -1.43
CA LEU A 177 -27.51 36.35 -0.84
C LEU A 177 -26.63 35.26 -0.24
N SER A 178 -25.32 35.49 -0.14
CA SER A 178 -24.41 34.58 0.54
C SER A 178 -23.52 35.31 1.54
N GLY A 179 -23.22 34.65 2.65
CA GLY A 179 -22.31 35.17 3.67
C GLY A 179 -21.57 34.07 4.40
N ILE A 180 -20.39 34.43 4.91
CA ILE A 180 -19.52 33.57 5.72
C ILE A 180 -19.48 34.14 7.13
N ALA A 181 -19.60 33.27 8.14
CA ALA A 181 -19.42 33.60 9.55
C ALA A 181 -18.45 32.62 10.20
N CYS A 182 -17.65 33.08 11.15
CA CYS A 182 -16.80 32.19 11.95
C CYS A 182 -17.62 31.61 13.12
N GLN A 183 -17.34 30.37 13.51
CA GLN A 183 -17.95 29.78 14.70
C GLN A 183 -17.72 30.66 15.93
N GLY A 184 -18.75 30.84 16.76
CA GLY A 184 -18.72 31.74 17.91
C GLY A 184 -18.91 33.22 17.57
N GLY A 185 -18.81 33.59 16.29
CA GLY A 185 -19.04 34.95 15.82
C GLY A 185 -20.51 35.35 15.78
N THR A 186 -20.74 36.62 15.45
CA THR A 186 -22.07 37.19 15.23
C THR A 186 -22.26 37.45 13.74
N VAL A 187 -23.40 37.02 13.19
CA VAL A 187 -23.79 37.30 11.80
C VAL A 187 -25.14 37.97 11.74
N THR A 188 -25.25 38.99 10.90
CA THR A 188 -26.48 39.75 10.67
C THR A 188 -26.98 39.44 9.27
N LEU A 189 -28.24 38.99 9.18
CA LEU A 189 -28.91 38.71 7.92
C LEU A 189 -29.96 39.80 7.70
N ASN A 190 -29.89 40.48 6.56
CA ASN A 190 -30.85 41.49 6.15
C ASN A 190 -31.80 40.91 5.12
N ALA A 191 -33.09 41.29 5.21
CA ALA A 191 -34.08 40.90 4.23
C ALA A 191 -33.65 41.43 2.85
N PRO A 192 -33.72 40.59 1.80
CA PRO A 192 -33.32 41.02 0.47
C PRO A 192 -34.27 42.10 -0.06
N PHE A 193 -33.69 43.14 -0.66
CA PHE A 193 -34.43 44.21 -1.33
C PHE A 193 -34.67 43.83 -2.81
N PHE A 194 -35.91 43.96 -3.29
CA PHE A 194 -36.22 43.77 -4.72
C PHE A 194 -36.00 45.11 -5.43
N PRO A 195 -34.97 45.26 -6.29
CA PRO A 195 -34.73 46.51 -7.01
C PRO A 195 -35.93 46.99 -7.85
N GLY A 196 -35.96 48.27 -8.22
CA GLY A 196 -36.92 48.82 -9.19
C GLY A 196 -38.00 49.74 -8.64
N ASP A 197 -38.19 49.80 -7.32
CA ASP A 197 -39.06 50.80 -6.67
C ASP A 197 -38.38 51.38 -5.41
N PRO A 198 -37.92 52.65 -5.44
CA PRO A 198 -37.28 53.28 -4.28
C PRO A 198 -38.23 53.52 -3.11
N ASN A 199 -39.55 53.42 -3.33
CA ASN A 199 -40.57 53.56 -2.30
C ASN A 199 -41.17 52.22 -1.85
N ALA A 200 -40.63 51.08 -2.33
CA ALA A 200 -41.12 49.75 -1.98
C ALA A 200 -41.16 49.57 -0.46
N GLN A 201 -42.35 49.29 0.07
CA GLN A 201 -42.57 49.02 1.48
C GLN A 201 -42.67 47.51 1.70
N TYR A 202 -41.71 46.96 2.44
CA TYR A 202 -41.76 45.57 2.88
C TYR A 202 -42.28 45.49 4.30
N THR A 203 -43.35 44.73 4.52
CA THR A 203 -43.93 44.48 5.84
C THR A 203 -43.99 42.97 6.12
N ASN A 204 -44.32 42.58 7.35
CA ASN A 204 -44.53 41.18 7.74
C ASN A 204 -43.34 40.22 7.51
N HIS A 205 -42.11 40.69 7.72
CA HIS A 205 -40.90 39.88 7.59
C HIS A 205 -40.91 38.68 8.55
N SER A 206 -40.84 37.47 7.98
CA SER A 206 -40.79 36.20 8.70
C SER A 206 -39.67 35.33 8.13
N TRP A 207 -38.75 34.90 8.98
CA TRP A 207 -37.60 34.08 8.63
C TRP A 207 -37.80 32.64 9.05
N THR A 208 -37.32 31.72 8.21
CA THR A 208 -37.15 30.29 8.52
C THR A 208 -35.74 29.86 8.15
N GLY A 209 -35.19 28.87 8.86
CA GLY A 209 -33.83 28.40 8.60
C GLY A 209 -33.53 27.01 9.14
N PRO A 210 -32.26 26.59 9.08
CA PRO A 210 -31.81 25.27 9.56
C PRO A 210 -32.22 25.01 11.02
N ASN A 211 -32.40 23.72 11.36
CA ASN A 211 -32.78 23.25 12.70
C ASN A 211 -34.07 23.87 13.27
N GLY A 212 -35.02 24.22 12.41
CA GLY A 212 -36.30 24.80 12.83
C GLY A 212 -36.20 26.26 13.29
N TYR A 213 -35.12 26.96 12.90
CA TYR A 213 -34.97 28.38 13.21
C TYR A 213 -36.14 29.19 12.65
N SER A 214 -36.69 30.08 13.47
CA SER A 214 -37.67 31.08 13.04
C SER A 214 -37.45 32.41 13.75
N ALA A 215 -37.70 33.51 13.04
CA ALA A 215 -37.56 34.87 13.58
C ALA A 215 -38.42 35.85 12.77
N THR A 216 -38.64 37.05 13.31
CA THR A 216 -39.35 38.14 12.61
C THR A 216 -38.51 39.40 12.59
N GLY A 217 -38.79 40.28 11.62
CA GLY A 217 -38.09 41.55 11.44
C GLY A 217 -37.25 41.63 10.16
N ALA A 218 -37.02 42.86 9.70
CA ALA A 218 -36.29 43.13 8.46
C ALA A 218 -34.80 42.73 8.55
N THR A 219 -34.25 42.69 9.77
CA THR A 219 -32.90 42.26 10.05
C THR A 219 -32.92 41.28 11.22
N ILE A 220 -32.24 40.15 11.07
CA ILE A 220 -32.05 39.16 12.15
C ILE A 220 -30.56 39.01 12.46
N THR A 221 -30.25 38.71 13.72
CA THR A 221 -28.87 38.52 14.18
C THR A 221 -28.73 37.17 14.85
N LEU A 222 -27.76 36.38 14.38
CA LEU A 222 -27.35 35.12 15.00
C LEU A 222 -26.07 35.38 15.79
N THR A 223 -26.17 35.34 17.11
CA THR A 223 -25.01 35.40 18.01
C THR A 223 -24.48 33.99 18.26
N ASN A 224 -23.16 33.85 18.44
CA ASN A 224 -22.51 32.57 18.71
C ASN A 224 -22.80 31.52 17.62
N ALA A 225 -22.58 31.90 16.35
CA ALA A 225 -22.87 31.06 15.20
C ALA A 225 -22.19 29.68 15.30
N GLN A 226 -22.91 28.60 14.98
CA GLN A 226 -22.41 27.22 15.01
C GLN A 226 -22.44 26.60 13.61
N PRO A 227 -21.52 25.68 13.26
CA PRO A 227 -21.50 25.01 11.95
C PRO A 227 -22.85 24.40 11.54
N ALA A 228 -23.60 23.84 12.50
CA ALA A 228 -24.92 23.26 12.28
C ALA A 228 -26.00 24.28 11.85
N GLN A 229 -25.75 25.58 12.04
CA GLN A 229 -26.62 26.67 11.59
C GLN A 229 -26.32 27.10 10.14
N SER A 230 -25.33 26.48 9.49
CA SER A 230 -25.11 26.69 8.05
C SER A 230 -26.30 26.19 7.25
N GLY A 231 -26.64 26.90 6.19
CA GLY A 231 -27.71 26.53 5.27
C GLY A 231 -28.53 27.72 4.80
N SER A 232 -29.69 27.41 4.24
CA SER A 232 -30.60 28.37 3.63
C SER A 232 -31.52 28.99 4.68
N TYR A 233 -31.47 30.31 4.82
CA TYR A 233 -32.42 31.12 5.57
C TYR A 233 -33.39 31.78 4.61
N THR A 234 -34.67 31.45 4.69
CA THR A 234 -35.71 32.00 3.82
C THR A 234 -36.48 33.07 4.57
N CYS A 235 -36.49 34.30 4.05
CA CYS A 235 -37.34 35.40 4.51
C CYS A 235 -38.57 35.48 3.62
N THR A 236 -39.77 35.38 4.18
CA THR A 236 -41.04 35.75 3.57
C THR A 236 -41.44 37.16 4.02
N MET A 237 -42.00 37.97 3.14
CA MET A 237 -42.39 39.36 3.42
C MET A 237 -43.49 39.80 2.45
N THR A 238 -44.22 40.86 2.80
CA THR A 238 -45.26 41.44 1.96
C THR A 238 -44.74 42.71 1.29
N LEU A 239 -44.63 42.69 -0.03
CA LEU A 239 -44.27 43.85 -0.85
C LEU A 239 -45.51 44.75 -1.06
N ASN A 240 -45.38 46.02 -0.71
CA ASN A 240 -46.40 47.07 -0.84
C ASN A 240 -47.76 46.68 -0.23
N GLY A 241 -47.73 45.82 0.79
CA GLY A 241 -48.93 45.34 1.49
C GLY A 241 -49.78 44.31 0.73
N CYS A 242 -49.41 43.93 -0.50
CA CYS A 242 -50.22 43.04 -1.34
C CYS A 242 -49.56 41.73 -1.72
N LEU A 243 -48.34 41.77 -2.24
CA LEU A 243 -47.71 40.58 -2.81
C LEU A 243 -46.81 39.91 -1.77
N GLU A 244 -47.08 38.65 -1.43
CA GLU A 244 -46.14 37.85 -0.66
C GLU A 244 -44.95 37.47 -1.55
N VAL A 245 -43.76 37.86 -1.12
CA VAL A 245 -42.49 37.57 -1.79
C VAL A 245 -41.54 36.90 -0.81
N SER A 246 -40.59 36.13 -1.33
CA SER A 246 -39.56 35.51 -0.50
C SER A 246 -38.17 35.64 -1.10
N GLY A 247 -37.17 35.60 -0.22
CA GLY A 247 -35.77 35.53 -0.62
C GLY A 247 -34.99 34.60 0.31
N VAL A 248 -33.85 34.13 -0.19
CA VAL A 248 -33.00 33.16 0.48
C VAL A 248 -31.63 33.75 0.78
N TYR A 249 -31.13 33.51 1.98
CA TYR A 249 -29.77 33.82 2.38
C TYR A 249 -29.02 32.50 2.66
N GLN A 250 -27.94 32.24 1.92
CA GLN A 250 -27.06 31.10 2.11
C GLN A 250 -25.96 31.45 3.11
N LEU A 251 -26.09 30.95 4.34
CA LEU A 251 -25.10 31.14 5.40
C LEU A 251 -24.15 29.94 5.47
N THR A 252 -22.84 30.20 5.45
CA THR A 252 -21.82 29.21 5.79
C THR A 252 -21.11 29.60 7.08
N VAL A 253 -21.21 28.76 8.11
CA VAL A 253 -20.49 28.95 9.38
C VAL A 253 -19.26 28.05 9.42
N VAL A 254 -18.07 28.67 9.44
CA VAL A 254 -16.78 27.97 9.41
C VAL A 254 -16.34 27.60 10.83
N PRO A 255 -16.02 26.33 11.11
CA PRO A 255 -15.54 25.91 12.43
C PRO A 255 -14.15 26.50 12.74
N THR A 256 -13.97 26.96 13.98
CA THR A 256 -12.72 27.59 14.47
C THR A 256 -11.62 26.59 14.74
N GLU A 257 -11.98 25.36 15.12
CA GLU A 257 -11.03 24.28 15.37
C GLU A 257 -11.45 23.01 14.63
N GLU A 258 -10.47 22.27 14.13
CA GLU A 258 -10.64 20.95 13.53
C GLU A 258 -9.58 20.01 14.09
N THR A 259 -9.96 18.76 14.35
CA THR A 259 -9.01 17.72 14.77
C THR A 259 -8.92 16.63 13.71
N VAL A 260 -7.69 16.32 13.29
CA VAL A 260 -7.37 15.25 12.35
C VAL A 260 -6.64 14.15 13.12
N ASN A 261 -7.13 12.92 13.04
CA ASN A 261 -6.46 11.75 13.60
C ASN A 261 -5.73 11.02 12.48
N LYS A 262 -4.44 10.73 12.68
CA LYS A 262 -3.63 10.01 11.69
C LYS A 262 -2.76 8.97 12.36
N ASP A 263 -2.75 7.76 11.79
CA ASP A 263 -1.81 6.71 12.12
C ASP A 263 -0.73 6.62 11.03
N ILE A 264 0.53 6.46 11.43
CA ILE A 264 1.67 6.11 10.55
C ILE A 264 2.51 5.01 11.20
N CYS A 265 3.40 4.38 10.44
CA CYS A 265 4.32 3.37 10.95
C CYS A 265 5.65 3.98 11.40
N ALA A 266 6.34 3.31 12.33
CA ALA A 266 7.68 3.70 12.77
C ALA A 266 8.64 3.82 11.57
N GLY A 267 9.32 4.96 11.44
CA GLY A 267 10.20 5.27 10.30
C GLY A 267 9.52 6.02 9.15
N GLU A 268 8.18 6.06 9.11
CA GLU A 268 7.44 6.89 8.15
C GLU A 268 7.37 8.36 8.62
N THR A 269 7.04 9.23 7.67
CA THR A 269 6.81 10.66 7.92
C THR A 269 5.45 11.09 7.40
N TYR A 270 4.84 12.06 8.06
CA TYR A 270 3.62 12.72 7.61
C TYR A 270 3.89 14.21 7.39
N ASP A 271 3.47 14.74 6.23
CA ASP A 271 3.53 16.17 5.96
C ASP A 271 2.25 16.85 6.47
N PHE A 272 2.38 17.58 7.57
CA PHE A 272 1.31 18.36 8.16
C PHE A 272 1.48 19.83 7.76
N TYR A 273 0.87 20.22 6.63
CA TYR A 273 0.88 21.59 6.10
C TYR A 273 2.30 22.18 5.93
N GLY A 274 3.22 21.41 5.36
CA GLY A 274 4.61 21.80 5.13
C GLY A 274 5.54 21.51 6.31
N LYS A 275 5.02 20.97 7.41
CA LYS A 275 5.82 20.50 8.55
C LYS A 275 5.85 18.97 8.55
N THR A 276 7.03 18.41 8.27
CA THR A 276 7.27 16.97 8.40
C THR A 276 7.28 16.56 9.86
N VAL A 277 6.41 15.61 10.22
CA VAL A 277 6.27 15.05 11.57
C VAL A 277 6.38 13.52 11.51
N PHE A 278 6.98 12.92 12.54
CA PHE A 278 7.30 11.49 12.58
C PHE A 278 7.27 10.89 13.99
N ALA A 279 6.90 11.68 15.01
CA ALA A 279 6.79 11.25 16.39
C ALA A 279 5.34 11.33 16.86
N THR A 280 4.88 10.35 17.63
CA THR A 280 3.56 10.38 18.27
C THR A 280 3.40 11.67 19.08
N GLY A 281 2.30 12.38 18.88
CA GLY A 281 2.09 13.65 19.54
C GLY A 281 0.93 14.44 18.97
N THR A 282 0.70 15.60 19.59
CA THR A 282 -0.26 16.58 19.12
C THR A 282 0.49 17.73 18.45
N TYR A 283 0.09 18.06 17.22
CA TYR A 283 0.64 19.17 16.46
C TYR A 283 -0.50 20.11 16.08
N ASP A 284 -0.24 21.40 15.97
CA ASP A 284 -1.23 22.35 15.49
C ASP A 284 -0.64 23.33 14.47
N THR A 285 -1.54 23.91 13.68
CA THR A 285 -1.24 25.01 12.76
C THR A 285 -2.46 25.90 12.59
N LEU A 286 -2.23 27.16 12.22
CA LEU A 286 -3.26 28.13 11.89
C LEU A 286 -3.31 28.31 10.38
N ILE A 287 -4.48 28.10 9.80
CA ILE A 287 -4.73 28.28 8.37
C ILE A 287 -5.57 29.53 8.18
N PRO A 288 -5.10 30.52 7.40
CA PRO A 288 -5.90 31.67 7.02
C PRO A 288 -7.14 31.22 6.27
N GLY A 289 -8.32 31.51 6.82
CA GLY A 289 -9.59 31.15 6.18
C GLY A 289 -10.14 32.28 5.32
N ASN A 290 -11.05 31.92 4.40
CA ASN A 290 -11.74 32.91 3.58
C ASN A 290 -12.62 33.81 4.45
N GLY A 291 -12.64 35.11 4.18
CA GLY A 291 -13.42 36.08 4.97
C GLY A 291 -12.84 36.39 6.37
N GLY A 292 -11.59 36.04 6.65
CA GLY A 292 -10.92 36.36 7.93
C GLY A 292 -11.19 35.37 9.07
N CYS A 293 -11.79 34.22 8.76
CA CYS A 293 -11.98 33.14 9.73
C CYS A 293 -10.77 32.21 9.77
N ASP A 294 -9.72 32.59 10.50
CA ASP A 294 -8.58 31.70 10.72
C ASP A 294 -9.01 30.44 11.46
N ARG A 295 -8.52 29.28 10.98
CA ARG A 295 -8.87 27.97 11.54
C ARG A 295 -7.66 27.34 12.18
N LYS A 296 -7.81 26.83 13.40
CA LYS A 296 -6.80 26.00 14.06
C LYS A 296 -7.02 24.55 13.68
N ILE A 297 -6.07 23.94 12.98
CA ILE A 297 -6.08 22.50 12.70
C ILE A 297 -5.15 21.83 13.69
N THR A 298 -5.66 20.85 14.43
CA THR A 298 -4.90 20.03 15.37
C THR A 298 -4.77 18.62 14.81
N LEU A 299 -3.55 18.13 14.68
CA LEU A 299 -3.24 16.75 14.32
C LEU A 299 -2.94 15.94 15.58
N GLN A 300 -3.67 14.86 15.79
CA GLN A 300 -3.28 13.79 16.70
C GLN A 300 -2.61 12.69 15.87
N LEU A 301 -1.28 12.65 15.93
CA LEU A 301 -0.47 11.66 15.22
C LEU A 301 -0.13 10.52 16.16
N ASN A 302 -0.44 9.29 15.74
CA ASN A 302 -0.07 8.07 16.43
C ASN A 302 0.87 7.23 15.55
N VAL A 303 2.08 7.01 16.02
CA VAL A 303 3.11 6.21 15.35
C VAL A 303 3.05 4.78 15.90
N LYS A 304 2.65 3.84 15.06
CA LYS A 304 2.54 2.42 15.39
C LYS A 304 3.91 1.75 15.32
N PRO A 305 4.31 0.95 16.32
CA PRO A 305 5.54 0.18 16.25
C PRO A 305 5.45 -0.88 15.14
N ALA A 306 6.54 -1.06 14.41
CA ALA A 306 6.74 -2.18 13.51
C ALA A 306 7.31 -3.39 14.28
N PRO A 307 7.12 -4.63 13.80
CA PRO A 307 7.69 -5.80 14.46
C PRO A 307 9.23 -5.79 14.39
N ASP A 308 9.89 -6.35 15.40
CA ASP A 308 11.34 -6.60 15.37
C ASP A 308 11.62 -7.74 14.38
N MET A 309 12.44 -7.44 13.37
CA MET A 309 12.81 -8.38 12.30
C MET A 309 14.27 -8.83 12.39
N THR A 310 14.90 -8.68 13.55
CA THR A 310 16.27 -9.13 13.80
C THR A 310 16.36 -10.66 13.67
N LEU A 311 17.25 -11.15 12.80
CA LEU A 311 17.54 -12.58 12.65
C LEU A 311 18.45 -13.08 13.79
N GLY A 312 18.20 -14.29 14.29
CA GLY A 312 19.06 -14.96 15.27
C GLY A 312 20.41 -15.40 14.69
N ASN A 313 20.47 -15.60 13.37
CA ASN A 313 21.65 -16.03 12.62
C ASN A 313 21.82 -15.23 11.31
N PRO A 314 22.26 -13.95 11.40
CA PRO A 314 22.29 -13.02 10.26
C PRO A 314 23.49 -13.17 9.31
N GLY A 315 24.42 -14.09 9.57
CA GLY A 315 25.64 -14.27 8.77
C GLY A 315 25.41 -15.11 7.52
N PRO A 316 26.32 -15.09 6.53
CA PRO A 316 26.28 -16.09 5.47
C PRO A 316 26.35 -17.48 6.09
N LEU A 317 25.43 -18.34 5.70
CA LEU A 317 25.29 -19.70 6.19
C LEU A 317 25.75 -20.66 5.11
N SER A 318 26.48 -21.70 5.47
CA SER A 318 26.93 -22.72 4.53
C SER A 318 26.33 -24.07 4.89
N ILE A 319 25.80 -24.76 3.89
CA ILE A 319 25.31 -26.14 3.96
C ILE A 319 25.99 -26.97 2.88
N CYS A 320 26.12 -28.27 3.11
CA CYS A 320 26.51 -29.22 2.07
C CYS A 320 25.27 -29.70 1.29
N THR A 321 25.45 -30.16 0.05
CA THR A 321 24.33 -30.72 -0.74
C THR A 321 23.57 -31.79 0.05
N GLY A 322 22.26 -31.58 0.21
CA GLY A 322 21.36 -32.47 0.98
C GLY A 322 21.25 -32.14 2.48
N GLU A 323 22.04 -31.20 3.00
CA GLU A 323 21.87 -30.69 4.35
C GLU A 323 20.79 -29.59 4.40
N LYS A 324 20.42 -29.21 5.62
CA LYS A 324 19.42 -28.17 5.89
C LYS A 324 19.89 -27.30 7.04
N ILE A 325 19.52 -26.03 6.99
CA ILE A 325 19.81 -25.07 8.06
C ILE A 325 18.57 -24.28 8.44
N LEU A 326 18.41 -24.02 9.74
CA LEU A 326 17.34 -23.21 10.27
C LEU A 326 17.75 -21.74 10.26
N VAL A 327 16.88 -20.87 9.75
CA VAL A 327 16.95 -19.42 9.90
C VAL A 327 15.76 -18.98 10.74
N GLU A 328 15.97 -18.19 11.77
CA GLU A 328 14.91 -17.78 12.69
C GLU A 328 15.02 -16.32 13.12
N LEU A 329 13.89 -15.73 13.51
CA LEU A 329 13.85 -14.44 14.18
C LEU A 329 14.33 -14.59 15.63
N ALA A 330 15.14 -13.64 16.09
CA ALA A 330 15.63 -13.61 17.47
C ALA A 330 14.51 -13.32 18.48
N HIS A 331 13.57 -12.42 18.11
CA HIS A 331 12.49 -11.97 18.99
C HIS A 331 11.14 -11.91 18.24
N PRO A 332 10.56 -13.05 17.84
CA PRO A 332 9.30 -13.04 17.11
C PRO A 332 8.15 -12.48 17.98
N ALA A 333 7.42 -11.51 17.44
CA ALA A 333 6.23 -10.96 18.07
C ALA A 333 5.02 -11.90 17.89
N ASN A 334 4.28 -12.16 18.98
CA ASN A 334 3.13 -13.08 18.99
C ASN A 334 1.93 -12.59 18.15
N THR A 335 1.82 -11.29 17.89
CA THR A 335 0.70 -10.68 17.15
C THR A 335 1.07 -10.29 15.72
N ALA A 336 2.29 -10.59 15.28
CA ALA A 336 2.73 -10.33 13.93
C ALA A 336 2.47 -11.53 13.01
N THR A 337 2.27 -11.26 11.73
CA THR A 337 2.27 -12.28 10.67
C THR A 337 3.58 -12.20 9.89
N TYR A 338 4.06 -13.35 9.39
CA TYR A 338 5.34 -13.45 8.70
C TYR A 338 5.17 -14.00 7.29
N GLN A 339 6.10 -13.66 6.41
CA GLN A 339 6.26 -14.26 5.09
C GLN A 339 7.75 -14.29 4.73
N TRP A 340 8.30 -15.48 4.47
CA TRP A 340 9.66 -15.63 3.98
C TRP A 340 9.76 -15.34 2.48
N LEU A 341 10.87 -14.73 2.09
CA LEU A 341 11.16 -14.27 0.72
C LEU A 341 12.52 -14.83 0.26
N ASN A 342 12.66 -15.13 -1.04
CA ASN A 342 13.93 -15.45 -1.69
C ASN A 342 14.10 -14.69 -3.02
N PRO A 343 14.97 -13.66 -3.06
CA PRO A 343 15.09 -12.64 -2.01
C PRO A 343 13.85 -11.76 -1.92
N SER A 344 13.10 -11.61 -3.02
CA SER A 344 11.90 -10.78 -3.10
C SER A 344 10.64 -11.57 -3.43
N ALA A 345 10.77 -12.79 -3.95
CA ALA A 345 9.63 -13.65 -4.22
C ALA A 345 9.18 -14.36 -2.94
N ALA A 346 7.88 -14.39 -2.67
CA ALA A 346 7.33 -15.12 -1.53
C ALA A 346 7.56 -16.63 -1.67
N ILE A 347 8.04 -17.24 -0.60
CA ILE A 347 8.15 -18.70 -0.50
C ILE A 347 6.79 -19.21 0.00
N ASN A 348 6.07 -19.93 -0.87
CA ASN A 348 4.70 -20.34 -0.61
C ASN A 348 4.59 -21.22 0.65
N GLY A 349 3.72 -20.82 1.58
CA GLY A 349 3.45 -21.57 2.82
C GLY A 349 4.39 -21.26 3.99
N GLU A 350 5.47 -20.51 3.75
CA GLU A 350 6.46 -20.18 4.78
C GLU A 350 6.08 -18.89 5.52
N THR A 351 5.14 -19.02 6.46
CA THR A 351 4.57 -17.90 7.24
C THR A 351 4.91 -17.95 8.74
N GLY A 352 5.85 -18.81 9.13
CA GLY A 352 6.31 -18.92 10.51
C GLY A 352 7.46 -17.94 10.84
N PRO A 353 7.81 -17.79 12.13
CA PRO A 353 8.95 -16.97 12.56
C PRO A 353 10.32 -17.60 12.24
N GLN A 354 10.32 -18.79 11.64
CA GLN A 354 11.50 -19.58 11.29
C GLN A 354 11.30 -20.22 9.91
N TYR A 355 12.39 -20.48 9.20
CA TYR A 355 12.43 -21.10 7.89
C TYR A 355 13.59 -22.08 7.80
N THR A 356 13.34 -23.26 7.22
CA THR A 356 14.38 -24.27 7.01
C THR A 356 14.85 -24.23 5.56
N ALA A 357 16.03 -23.68 5.31
CA ALA A 357 16.64 -23.64 3.99
C ALA A 357 17.27 -25.00 3.65
N THR A 358 16.98 -25.49 2.45
CA THR A 358 17.49 -26.77 1.89
C THR A 358 18.28 -26.60 0.59
N SER A 359 18.41 -25.36 0.12
CA SER A 359 19.12 -25.00 -1.11
C SER A 359 19.70 -23.60 -0.97
N ALA A 360 20.65 -23.27 -1.85
CA ALA A 360 21.24 -21.94 -1.88
C ALA A 360 20.19 -20.85 -2.17
N GLY A 361 20.33 -19.69 -1.55
CA GLY A 361 19.43 -18.56 -1.74
C GLY A 361 19.71 -17.39 -0.81
N ASP A 362 19.10 -16.25 -1.13
CA ASP A 362 19.16 -15.05 -0.32
C ASP A 362 17.82 -14.89 0.39
N PHE A 363 17.75 -15.30 1.65
CA PHE A 363 16.50 -15.33 2.40
C PHE A 363 16.33 -14.09 3.26
N ARG A 364 15.09 -13.63 3.39
CA ARG A 364 14.68 -12.62 4.37
C ARG A 364 13.22 -12.82 4.71
N VAL A 365 12.77 -12.24 5.81
CA VAL A 365 11.39 -12.35 6.28
C VAL A 365 10.75 -10.98 6.37
N GLN A 366 9.53 -10.87 5.87
CA GLN A 366 8.66 -9.71 6.08
C GLN A 366 7.74 -9.99 7.26
N GLY A 367 7.70 -9.08 8.23
CA GLY A 367 6.75 -9.11 9.34
C GLY A 367 5.71 -8.01 9.20
N THR A 368 4.46 -8.30 9.55
CA THR A 368 3.39 -7.31 9.63
C THR A 368 2.76 -7.30 11.01
N GLN A 369 2.70 -6.14 11.67
CA GLN A 369 2.06 -5.97 12.98
C GLN A 369 1.28 -4.65 13.00
N ASN A 370 0.00 -4.69 13.41
CA ASN A 370 -0.88 -3.51 13.46
C ASN A 370 -0.99 -2.71 12.15
N GLY A 371 -0.81 -3.37 11.00
CA GLY A 371 -0.79 -2.75 9.66
C GLY A 371 0.57 -2.20 9.23
N CYS A 372 1.58 -2.24 10.10
CA CYS A 372 2.95 -1.83 9.79
C CYS A 372 3.80 -3.02 9.36
N THR A 373 4.57 -2.82 8.29
CA THR A 373 5.46 -3.85 7.74
C THR A 373 6.92 -3.50 7.98
N ALA A 374 7.73 -4.52 8.26
CA ALA A 374 9.19 -4.42 8.33
C ALA A 374 9.82 -5.63 7.63
N LEU A 375 11.04 -5.44 7.13
CA LEU A 375 11.85 -6.49 6.52
C LEU A 375 13.06 -6.76 7.41
N SER A 376 13.45 -8.03 7.51
CA SER A 376 14.74 -8.39 8.08
C SER A 376 15.89 -8.00 7.13
N GLU A 377 17.09 -8.07 7.67
CA GLU A 377 18.32 -8.19 6.87
C GLU A 377 18.24 -9.43 5.95
N THR A 378 19.10 -9.48 4.93
CA THR A 378 19.24 -10.66 4.06
C THR A 378 20.26 -11.64 4.64
N VAL A 379 19.88 -12.92 4.73
CA VAL A 379 20.77 -14.03 5.03
C VAL A 379 21.06 -14.84 3.76
N THR A 380 22.32 -14.95 3.38
CA THR A 380 22.73 -15.75 2.22
C THR A 380 23.06 -17.17 2.67
N VAL A 381 22.34 -18.15 2.14
CA VAL A 381 22.65 -19.58 2.29
C VAL A 381 23.41 -20.05 1.07
N ILE A 382 24.60 -20.61 1.29
CA ILE A 382 25.49 -21.15 0.27
C ILE A 382 25.43 -22.67 0.35
N GLU A 383 25.09 -23.31 -0.77
CA GLU A 383 25.13 -24.76 -0.90
C GLU A 383 26.44 -25.19 -1.54
N ASN A 384 27.23 -26.00 -0.81
CA ASN A 384 28.51 -26.50 -1.25
C ASN A 384 28.39 -27.96 -1.73
N PRO A 385 28.90 -28.29 -2.92
CA PRO A 385 28.82 -29.65 -3.44
C PRO A 385 29.62 -30.62 -2.57
N LEU A 386 29.12 -31.84 -2.43
CA LEU A 386 29.87 -32.92 -1.78
C LEU A 386 31.13 -33.24 -2.60
N PRO A 387 32.29 -33.48 -1.96
CA PRO A 387 33.46 -33.97 -2.66
C PRO A 387 33.23 -35.40 -3.18
N GLN A 388 34.01 -35.83 -4.17
CA GLN A 388 33.97 -37.19 -4.70
C GLN A 388 35.14 -38.01 -4.14
N ALA A 389 34.89 -38.73 -3.04
CA ALA A 389 35.86 -39.67 -2.50
C ALA A 389 36.08 -40.83 -3.47
N ARG A 390 37.33 -41.14 -3.79
CA ARG A 390 37.70 -42.32 -4.56
C ARG A 390 39.09 -42.78 -4.19
N ILE A 391 39.22 -44.04 -3.80
CA ILE A 391 40.49 -44.69 -3.49
C ILE A 391 41.08 -45.29 -4.76
N ILE A 392 42.36 -45.02 -4.99
CA ILE A 392 43.21 -45.71 -5.95
C ILE A 392 44.04 -46.72 -5.15
N ASN A 393 43.78 -48.00 -5.37
CA ASN A 393 44.52 -49.09 -4.78
C ASN A 393 45.33 -49.81 -5.86
N GLU A 394 46.64 -49.62 -5.85
CA GLU A 394 47.57 -50.21 -6.83
C GLU A 394 48.14 -51.56 -6.38
N ASN A 395 47.66 -52.11 -5.26
CA ASN A 395 48.23 -53.29 -4.63
C ASN A 395 47.38 -54.54 -4.97
N PRO A 396 47.82 -55.44 -5.86
CA PRO A 396 47.04 -56.62 -6.23
C PRO A 396 46.98 -57.66 -5.09
N GLU A 397 48.08 -57.87 -4.38
CA GLU A 397 48.15 -58.79 -3.24
C GLU A 397 49.43 -58.57 -2.43
N LEU A 398 49.31 -58.46 -1.10
CA LEU A 398 50.42 -58.07 -0.21
C LEU A 398 50.87 -59.20 0.70
N CYS A 399 52.17 -59.34 0.89
CA CYS A 399 52.78 -60.17 1.93
C CYS A 399 52.51 -59.55 3.32
N ALA A 400 51.68 -60.21 4.14
CA ALA A 400 51.29 -59.73 5.46
C ALA A 400 52.51 -59.41 6.34
N GLN A 401 52.50 -58.25 7.00
CA GLN A 401 53.58 -57.73 7.87
C GLN A 401 54.87 -57.27 7.17
N LEU A 402 55.10 -57.63 5.90
CA LEU A 402 56.35 -57.28 5.20
C LEU A 402 56.14 -56.25 4.09
N ASP A 403 55.10 -56.41 3.29
CA ASP A 403 54.83 -55.50 2.19
C ASP A 403 54.08 -54.25 2.69
N THR A 404 54.33 -53.12 2.03
CA THR A 404 53.60 -51.88 2.26
C THR A 404 52.56 -51.69 1.18
N ALA A 405 51.30 -51.43 1.55
CA ALA A 405 50.30 -50.95 0.61
C ALA A 405 50.53 -49.48 0.32
N LEU A 406 50.51 -49.07 -0.95
CA LEU A 406 50.37 -47.66 -1.34
C LEU A 406 48.91 -47.38 -1.69
N LEU A 407 48.28 -46.44 -0.98
CA LEU A 407 46.93 -45.98 -1.27
C LEU A 407 46.97 -44.49 -1.58
N SER A 408 46.25 -44.07 -2.62
CA SER A 408 46.09 -42.67 -2.96
C SER A 408 44.62 -42.31 -3.15
N ALA A 409 44.27 -41.09 -2.79
CA ALA A 409 42.96 -40.51 -3.06
C ALA A 409 42.98 -39.86 -4.45
N ALA A 410 41.93 -40.09 -5.26
CA ALA A 410 41.75 -39.36 -6.50
C ALA A 410 41.16 -37.96 -6.21
N GLY A 411 41.64 -36.95 -6.93
CA GLY A 411 41.17 -35.56 -6.80
C GLY A 411 41.93 -34.74 -5.76
N ASN A 412 41.80 -33.42 -5.85
CA ASN A 412 42.45 -32.46 -4.96
C ASN A 412 41.42 -31.86 -4.00
N TYR A 413 41.57 -32.13 -2.71
CA TYR A 413 40.64 -31.74 -1.64
C TYR A 413 41.41 -31.10 -0.48
N PHE A 414 40.68 -30.42 0.41
CA PHE A 414 41.27 -29.67 1.51
C PHE A 414 41.99 -30.58 2.52
N SER A 415 41.39 -31.73 2.86
CA SER A 415 42.05 -32.72 3.71
C SER A 415 41.55 -34.14 3.46
N TYR A 416 42.35 -35.11 3.93
CA TYR A 416 42.14 -36.54 3.72
C TYR A 416 42.43 -37.28 5.02
N ARG A 417 41.57 -38.24 5.39
CA ARG A 417 41.75 -39.12 6.54
C ARG A 417 41.50 -40.56 6.16
N TRP A 418 42.38 -41.44 6.62
CA TRP A 418 42.34 -42.87 6.34
C TRP A 418 42.07 -43.67 7.62
N SER A 419 41.17 -44.64 7.54
CA SER A 419 40.80 -45.50 8.66
C SER A 419 40.85 -46.97 8.24
N PRO A 420 41.32 -47.90 9.11
CA PRO A 420 41.87 -47.65 10.44
C PRO A 420 43.24 -46.95 10.37
N GLU A 421 43.58 -46.13 11.37
CA GLU A 421 44.86 -45.38 11.37
C GLU A 421 46.09 -46.27 11.61
N LYS A 422 45.91 -47.38 12.34
CA LYS A 422 47.00 -48.22 12.87
C LYS A 422 47.97 -48.73 11.80
N PRO A 423 47.53 -49.25 10.63
CA PRO A 423 48.42 -49.70 9.56
C PRO A 423 49.34 -48.60 9.02
N PHE A 424 48.93 -47.34 9.06
CA PHE A 424 49.64 -46.21 8.43
C PHE A 424 50.54 -45.43 9.40
N ARG A 425 50.23 -45.45 10.70
CA ARG A 425 50.89 -44.64 11.75
C ARG A 425 52.42 -44.78 11.78
N GLY A 426 52.95 -45.96 11.48
CA GLY A 426 54.39 -46.23 11.53
C GLY A 426 55.18 -45.79 10.30
N ILE A 427 54.52 -45.31 9.23
CA ILE A 427 55.17 -44.98 7.95
C ILE A 427 54.82 -43.56 7.51
N THR A 428 53.60 -43.32 7.03
CA THR A 428 53.18 -41.99 6.53
C THR A 428 52.25 -41.24 7.48
N GLY A 429 51.70 -41.91 8.49
CA GLY A 429 50.51 -41.42 9.18
C GLY A 429 49.24 -41.69 8.36
N ALA A 430 48.08 -41.41 8.95
CA ALA A 430 46.76 -41.73 8.39
C ALA A 430 46.07 -40.50 7.75
N GLU A 431 46.83 -39.48 7.39
CA GLU A 431 46.36 -38.24 6.78
C GLU A 431 47.13 -37.96 5.49
N GLY A 432 46.53 -37.17 4.59
CA GLY A 432 47.13 -36.78 3.31
C GLY A 432 46.62 -37.57 2.11
N MET A 433 46.91 -37.04 0.92
CA MET A 433 46.42 -37.58 -0.36
C MET A 433 46.96 -38.99 -0.65
N GLU A 434 48.16 -39.30 -0.16
CA GLU A 434 48.80 -40.61 -0.31
C GLU A 434 49.25 -41.14 1.05
N VAL A 435 48.99 -42.41 1.31
CA VAL A 435 49.43 -43.10 2.53
C VAL A 435 50.07 -44.45 2.22
N ARG A 436 51.04 -44.82 3.05
CA ARG A 436 51.67 -46.15 3.03
C ARG A 436 51.44 -46.82 4.37
N GLY A 437 51.03 -48.09 4.33
CA GLY A 437 50.74 -48.85 5.54
C GLY A 437 51.10 -50.32 5.43
N VAL A 438 51.35 -50.94 6.59
CA VAL A 438 51.62 -52.38 6.70
C VAL A 438 50.42 -53.05 7.31
N PHE A 439 49.93 -54.08 6.63
CA PHE A 439 48.72 -54.81 7.00
C PHE A 439 49.07 -56.20 7.51
N THR A 440 48.49 -56.59 8.65
CA THR A 440 48.69 -57.91 9.26
C THR A 440 47.62 -58.93 8.83
N ALA A 441 46.51 -58.43 8.29
CA ALA A 441 45.37 -59.20 7.81
C ALA A 441 44.61 -58.38 6.75
N SER A 442 43.78 -59.05 5.94
CA SER A 442 42.91 -58.36 5.00
C SER A 442 41.96 -57.43 5.74
N THR A 443 41.93 -56.15 5.38
CA THR A 443 41.31 -55.08 6.17
C THR A 443 40.55 -54.12 5.25
N PRO A 444 39.29 -53.76 5.56
CA PRO A 444 38.62 -52.64 4.90
C PRO A 444 39.32 -51.33 5.27
N VAL A 445 39.67 -50.54 4.26
CA VAL A 445 40.21 -49.20 4.43
C VAL A 445 39.19 -48.19 3.94
N VAL A 446 38.86 -47.21 4.79
CA VAL A 446 37.95 -46.11 4.49
C VAL A 446 38.77 -44.84 4.30
N LEU A 447 38.54 -44.16 3.20
CA LEU A 447 39.00 -42.79 2.94
C LEU A 447 37.85 -41.84 3.24
N THR A 448 38.13 -40.80 4.03
CA THR A 448 37.26 -39.62 4.18
C THR A 448 37.97 -38.41 3.59
N VAL A 449 37.35 -37.75 2.61
CA VAL A 449 37.83 -36.50 2.03
C VAL A 449 36.98 -35.33 2.50
N PHE A 450 37.60 -34.18 2.71
CA PHE A 450 36.92 -32.94 3.10
C PHE A 450 37.18 -31.85 2.05
N SER A 451 36.11 -31.21 1.59
CA SER A 451 36.20 -29.99 0.78
C SER A 451 36.67 -28.79 1.62
N GLU A 452 37.05 -27.69 0.95
CA GLU A 452 37.41 -26.43 1.63
C GLU A 452 36.26 -25.85 2.44
N ALA A 453 35.01 -26.08 2.01
CA ALA A 453 33.80 -25.69 2.73
C ALA A 453 33.44 -26.62 3.91
N GLY A 454 34.23 -27.67 4.17
CA GLY A 454 34.00 -28.62 5.27
C GLY A 454 33.10 -29.82 4.94
N CYS A 455 32.51 -29.88 3.74
CA CYS A 455 31.71 -31.02 3.30
C CYS A 455 32.57 -32.28 3.16
N MET A 456 32.02 -33.43 3.57
CA MET A 456 32.74 -34.71 3.59
C MET A 456 32.10 -35.77 2.71
N ALA A 457 32.93 -36.65 2.14
CA ALA A 457 32.50 -37.87 1.48
C ALA A 457 33.46 -39.02 1.81
N THR A 458 32.98 -40.25 1.69
CA THR A 458 33.78 -41.44 1.97
C THR A 458 33.79 -42.43 0.82
N ASP A 459 34.89 -43.16 0.71
CA ASP A 459 35.02 -44.33 -0.16
C ASP A 459 35.69 -45.46 0.63
N THR A 460 35.45 -46.71 0.25
CA THR A 460 35.97 -47.89 0.95
C THR A 460 36.58 -48.88 -0.03
N THR A 461 37.78 -49.36 0.27
CA THR A 461 38.46 -50.43 -0.48
C THR A 461 38.86 -51.57 0.45
N GLN A 462 39.02 -52.76 -0.11
CA GLN A 462 39.54 -53.92 0.62
C GLN A 462 41.02 -54.09 0.31
N ILE A 463 41.85 -54.16 1.36
CA ILE A 463 43.24 -54.59 1.24
C ILE A 463 43.32 -56.09 1.47
N PHE A 464 43.90 -56.81 0.51
CA PHE A 464 44.09 -58.25 0.60
C PHE A 464 45.55 -58.58 0.97
N THR A 465 45.73 -59.36 2.04
CA THR A 465 47.06 -59.83 2.44
C THR A 465 47.13 -61.36 2.40
N LYS A 466 48.27 -61.89 1.93
CA LYS A 466 48.65 -63.30 2.04
C LYS A 466 49.80 -63.51 3.02
N PRO A 467 49.90 -64.69 3.64
CA PRO A 467 51.02 -65.05 4.50
C PRO A 467 52.36 -64.99 3.74
N CYS A 468 53.37 -64.39 4.36
CA CYS A 468 54.72 -64.32 3.82
C CYS A 468 55.46 -65.65 3.91
N CYS A 469 55.26 -66.49 2.90
CA CYS A 469 55.75 -67.86 2.94
C CYS A 469 56.81 -68.19 1.89
N MET A 470 57.69 -67.24 1.55
CA MET A 470 58.86 -67.54 0.73
C MET A 470 60.00 -68.06 1.60
N LEU A 471 60.49 -69.26 1.31
CA LEU A 471 61.68 -69.86 1.92
C LEU A 471 62.92 -69.51 1.10
N LEU A 472 63.92 -68.88 1.72
CA LEU A 472 65.19 -68.55 1.06
C LEU A 472 66.20 -69.67 1.30
N THR A 473 66.77 -70.20 0.23
CA THR A 473 67.79 -71.26 0.26
C THR A 473 69.07 -70.79 -0.43
N PRO A 474 70.26 -71.09 0.12
CA PRO A 474 71.51 -70.89 -0.58
C PRO A 474 71.55 -71.71 -1.88
N SER A 475 72.12 -71.16 -2.96
CA SER A 475 72.30 -71.89 -4.22
C SER A 475 73.55 -72.77 -4.24
N ALA A 476 74.54 -72.47 -3.38
CA ALA A 476 75.77 -73.23 -3.25
C ALA A 476 76.34 -73.13 -1.82
N PHE A 477 77.19 -74.09 -1.45
CA PHE A 477 77.92 -74.08 -0.18
C PHE A 477 79.27 -74.84 -0.30
N SER A 478 80.23 -74.53 0.56
CA SER A 478 81.61 -75.04 0.51
C SER A 478 82.03 -75.56 1.89
N PRO A 479 81.79 -76.85 2.20
CA PRO A 479 82.11 -77.44 3.51
C PRO A 479 83.62 -77.71 3.69
N ASN A 480 84.43 -76.65 3.76
CA ASN A 480 85.90 -76.69 3.91
C ASN A 480 86.37 -76.37 5.35
N ASN A 481 85.44 -76.11 6.26
CA ASN A 481 85.63 -75.81 7.67
C ASN A 481 86.41 -74.49 7.93
N ASP A 482 86.29 -73.52 7.03
CA ASP A 482 86.82 -72.16 7.20
C ASP A 482 85.84 -71.22 7.94
N GLY A 483 84.64 -71.71 8.25
CA GLY A 483 83.58 -70.97 8.93
C GLY A 483 82.64 -70.22 7.99
N LEU A 484 82.87 -70.22 6.68
CA LEU A 484 82.10 -69.52 5.66
C LEU A 484 81.38 -70.51 4.74
N ASN A 485 80.05 -70.45 4.69
CA ASN A 485 79.22 -71.30 3.83
C ASN A 485 79.48 -72.81 4.00
N ASP A 486 79.88 -73.26 5.19
CA ASP A 486 80.15 -74.68 5.49
C ASP A 486 78.88 -75.55 5.59
N ILE A 487 77.73 -74.90 5.73
CA ILE A 487 76.46 -75.53 6.08
C ILE A 487 75.40 -75.08 5.08
N PHE A 488 74.79 -76.03 4.40
CA PHE A 488 73.56 -75.80 3.67
C PHE A 488 72.35 -75.88 4.60
N MET A 489 71.70 -74.73 4.81
CA MET A 489 70.48 -74.59 5.62
C MET A 489 69.63 -73.46 5.03
N PRO A 490 68.29 -73.58 5.01
CA PRO A 490 67.45 -72.46 4.61
C PRO A 490 67.56 -71.30 5.60
N GLN A 491 67.50 -70.08 5.09
CA GLN A 491 67.34 -68.89 5.92
C GLN A 491 65.87 -68.74 6.30
N LEU A 492 65.54 -69.14 7.53
CA LEU A 492 64.20 -69.00 8.07
C LEU A 492 63.95 -67.56 8.51
N LYS A 493 62.85 -66.98 8.03
CA LYS A 493 62.34 -65.70 8.53
C LYS A 493 61.56 -65.91 9.84
N PRO A 494 61.41 -64.87 10.69
CA PRO A 494 60.54 -64.95 11.86
C PRO A 494 59.14 -65.48 11.50
N GLY A 495 58.64 -66.43 12.28
CA GLY A 495 57.35 -67.08 12.04
C GLY A 495 57.37 -68.26 11.06
N GLN A 496 58.52 -68.55 10.42
CA GLN A 496 58.71 -69.79 9.66
C GLN A 496 59.28 -70.89 10.55
N LEU A 497 58.72 -72.09 10.43
CA LEU A 497 59.21 -73.27 11.11
C LEU A 497 59.49 -74.38 10.10
N LEU A 498 60.75 -74.79 9.99
CA LEU A 498 61.15 -75.93 9.18
C LEU A 498 60.70 -77.23 9.87
N LEU A 499 59.79 -77.96 9.23
CA LEU A 499 59.24 -79.23 9.71
C LEU A 499 60.04 -80.43 9.19
N GLN A 500 60.52 -80.33 7.95
CA GLN A 500 61.27 -81.39 7.30
C GLN A 500 62.32 -80.76 6.38
N PHE A 501 63.52 -81.33 6.38
CA PHE A 501 64.57 -80.97 5.43
C PHE A 501 65.35 -82.23 5.06
N LEU A 502 65.28 -82.58 3.78
CA LEU A 502 65.87 -83.77 3.18
C LEU A 502 66.81 -83.33 2.07
N VAL A 503 67.99 -83.94 1.99
CA VAL A 503 68.92 -83.78 0.87
C VAL A 503 69.18 -85.14 0.23
N TYR A 504 69.15 -85.17 -1.09
CA TYR A 504 69.31 -86.34 -1.94
C TYR A 504 70.48 -86.15 -2.90
N ASN A 505 71.16 -87.24 -3.24
CA ASN A 505 72.08 -87.24 -4.38
C ASN A 505 71.31 -87.19 -5.71
N ARG A 506 72.04 -87.00 -6.82
CA ARG A 506 71.49 -86.99 -8.20
C ARG A 506 70.72 -88.26 -8.60
N TYR A 507 70.88 -89.37 -7.85
CA TYR A 507 70.23 -90.66 -8.11
C TYR A 507 68.99 -90.88 -7.22
N GLY A 508 68.62 -89.93 -6.37
CA GLY A 508 67.46 -90.02 -5.48
C GLY A 508 67.73 -90.70 -4.12
N ASN A 509 68.98 -91.02 -3.79
CA ASN A 509 69.33 -91.58 -2.48
C ASN A 509 69.35 -90.48 -1.41
N LEU A 510 68.68 -90.71 -0.28
CA LEU A 510 68.62 -89.78 0.85
C LEU A 510 69.96 -89.71 1.59
N LEU A 511 70.62 -88.55 1.55
CA LEU A 511 71.90 -88.30 2.18
C LEU A 511 71.79 -87.63 3.55
N TYR A 512 70.85 -86.69 3.69
CA TYR A 512 70.64 -85.96 4.92
C TYR A 512 69.15 -85.84 5.21
N GLN A 513 68.80 -85.96 6.48
CA GLN A 513 67.47 -85.68 6.99
C GLN A 513 67.64 -84.95 8.32
N LEU A 514 66.90 -83.86 8.49
CA LEU A 514 66.82 -83.13 9.74
C LEU A 514 66.28 -84.04 10.84
N ALA A 515 67.16 -84.46 11.76
CA ALA A 515 66.81 -85.16 13.00
C ALA A 515 67.53 -84.44 14.18
N ASP A 516 66.73 -83.78 15.01
CA ASP A 516 67.00 -83.17 16.32
C ASP A 516 68.10 -82.11 16.53
N ASP A 517 69.08 -81.89 15.62
CA ASP A 517 70.14 -80.91 15.90
C ASP A 517 69.99 -79.54 15.23
N ARG A 518 69.11 -79.41 14.22
CA ARG A 518 68.91 -78.18 13.41
C ARG A 518 70.20 -77.58 12.83
N LYS A 519 71.29 -78.35 12.70
CA LYS A 519 72.62 -77.83 12.31
C LYS A 519 72.85 -77.72 10.80
N GLY A 520 71.88 -78.12 9.98
CA GLY A 520 71.97 -78.10 8.52
C GLY A 520 72.93 -79.15 7.94
N TRP A 521 73.02 -79.20 6.60
CA TRP A 521 73.80 -80.21 5.91
C TRP A 521 75.22 -79.72 5.61
N ARG A 522 76.22 -80.44 6.12
CA ARG A 522 77.66 -80.13 5.95
C ARG A 522 78.32 -80.88 4.79
N GLY A 523 77.53 -81.39 3.83
CA GLY A 523 78.09 -82.14 2.71
C GLY A 523 78.59 -83.55 3.05
N ALA A 524 78.10 -84.15 4.13
CA ALA A 524 78.39 -85.54 4.49
C ALA A 524 77.27 -86.49 4.02
N VAL A 525 77.62 -87.73 3.67
CA VAL A 525 76.65 -88.82 3.47
C VAL A 525 76.36 -89.52 4.81
N LYS A 526 75.30 -90.34 4.87
CA LYS A 526 74.86 -91.02 6.12
C LYS A 526 75.93 -91.86 6.82
N GLU A 527 76.94 -92.33 6.09
CA GLU A 527 78.05 -93.16 6.59
C GLU A 527 79.21 -92.32 7.18
N GLY A 528 79.07 -91.00 7.24
CA GLY A 528 80.09 -90.07 7.77
C GLY A 528 81.17 -89.67 6.76
N THR A 529 81.15 -90.24 5.55
CA THR A 529 82.03 -89.86 4.45
C THR A 529 81.59 -88.56 3.78
N GLN A 530 82.55 -87.86 3.20
CA GLN A 530 82.40 -86.55 2.57
C GLN A 530 81.84 -86.70 1.14
N ALA A 531 80.69 -86.08 0.83
CA ALA A 531 80.01 -86.19 -0.48
C ALA A 531 80.78 -85.45 -1.60
N ASP A 532 80.78 -85.96 -2.82
CA ASP A 532 81.54 -85.33 -3.93
C ASP A 532 81.05 -83.91 -4.29
N ALA A 533 81.90 -83.14 -4.97
CA ALA A 533 81.46 -81.87 -5.56
C ALA A 533 80.39 -82.12 -6.64
N GLY A 534 79.34 -81.32 -6.64
CA GLY A 534 78.24 -81.45 -7.61
C GLY A 534 76.89 -80.94 -7.11
N THR A 535 75.85 -81.17 -7.92
CA THR A 535 74.47 -80.74 -7.62
C THR A 535 73.71 -81.79 -6.82
N TYR A 536 73.05 -81.34 -5.76
CA TYR A 536 72.23 -82.14 -4.86
C TYR A 536 70.81 -81.60 -4.82
N MET A 537 69.83 -82.50 -4.72
CA MET A 537 68.42 -82.11 -4.68
C MET A 537 67.97 -82.04 -3.23
N TYR A 538 67.16 -81.05 -2.88
CA TYR A 538 66.59 -80.95 -1.55
C TYR A 538 65.07 -80.84 -1.58
N TYR A 539 64.47 -81.30 -0.49
CA TYR A 539 63.04 -81.22 -0.23
C TYR A 539 62.84 -80.69 1.19
N MET A 540 62.01 -79.67 1.32
CA MET A 540 61.70 -79.04 2.60
C MET A 540 60.18 -78.95 2.79
N LYS A 541 59.73 -79.27 4.01
CA LYS A 541 58.40 -78.88 4.50
C LYS A 541 58.56 -77.85 5.59
N TYR A 542 57.75 -76.81 5.57
CA TYR A 542 57.79 -75.75 6.56
C TYR A 542 56.40 -75.16 6.76
N THR A 543 56.17 -74.55 7.91
CA THR A 543 54.97 -73.74 8.17
C THR A 543 55.35 -72.27 8.23
N CYS A 544 54.36 -71.43 7.96
CA CYS A 544 54.44 -69.99 8.10
C CYS A 544 53.46 -69.51 9.17
N THR A 545 53.32 -68.19 9.32
CA THR A 545 52.45 -67.56 10.32
C THR A 545 50.96 -67.91 10.18
N ASP A 546 50.55 -68.50 9.05
CA ASP A 546 49.19 -68.98 8.80
C ASP A 546 48.94 -70.43 9.25
N GLY A 547 49.97 -71.11 9.75
CA GLY A 547 49.90 -72.49 10.22
C GLY A 547 49.73 -73.54 9.12
N LYS A 548 49.70 -73.16 7.83
CA LYS A 548 49.64 -74.11 6.71
C LYS A 548 51.01 -74.70 6.45
N VAL A 549 51.04 -75.94 5.97
CA VAL A 549 52.28 -76.62 5.56
C VAL A 549 52.55 -76.32 4.09
N TYR A 550 53.76 -75.85 3.82
CA TYR A 550 54.27 -75.55 2.49
C TYR A 550 55.40 -76.50 2.14
N GLU A 551 55.51 -76.83 0.86
CA GLU A 551 56.60 -77.65 0.32
C GLU A 551 57.51 -76.78 -0.55
N HIS A 552 58.82 -76.93 -0.38
CA HIS A 552 59.81 -76.27 -1.20
C HIS A 552 60.83 -77.29 -1.71
N LYS A 553 61.09 -77.27 -3.01
CA LYS A 553 61.98 -78.18 -3.72
C LYS A 553 62.97 -77.36 -4.51
N GLY A 554 64.21 -77.81 -4.58
CA GLY A 554 65.24 -77.17 -5.37
C GLY A 554 66.52 -77.97 -5.36
N ASP A 555 67.57 -77.37 -5.88
CA ASP A 555 68.90 -77.93 -5.93
C ASP A 555 69.93 -76.99 -5.29
N VAL A 556 71.03 -77.58 -4.83
CA VAL A 556 72.18 -76.87 -4.25
C VAL A 556 73.47 -77.44 -4.81
N ILE A 557 74.44 -76.57 -5.06
CA ILE A 557 75.77 -76.96 -5.53
C ILE A 557 76.73 -77.09 -4.33
N LEU A 558 77.34 -78.27 -4.18
CA LEU A 558 78.44 -78.50 -3.25
C LEU A 558 79.77 -78.23 -3.97
N ILE A 559 80.55 -77.31 -3.42
CA ILE A 559 81.88 -76.92 -3.93
C ILE A 559 82.95 -77.44 -2.97
N ARG A 560 84.09 -77.93 -3.50
CA ARG A 560 85.26 -78.33 -2.73
C ARG A 560 86.55 -77.75 -3.26
#